data_AF-A0A5U9SS10-F1
#
_entry.id   AF-A0A5U9SS10-F1
#
_cell.length_a   1.000
_cell.length_b   1.000
_cell.length_c   1.000
_cell.angle_alpha   90.00
_cell.angle_beta   90.00
_cell.angle_gamma   90.00
#
_symmetry.space_group_name_H-M   'P 1'
#
loop_
_entity.id
_entity.type
_entity.pdbx_description
1 polymer ?
#
loop_
_entity_poly.entity_id
_entity_poly.type
_entity_poly.pdbx_seq_one_letter_code
_entity_poly.pdbx_strand_id
1 'polypeptide(L)'
;MLIERNALQKTLSFRRLEQQARQRAKQLVKDAQKDAQVLQEQACREGFQQGMLYALQQVATYLSDSNLALSCWQRQLEQQAREMLGASVSHPETLFLVLDEWLSGLSAADMSVNIALPEAMKGRHADVVSRLAGENGGMVHIGYHPGTNVIFRCGEEIAE
;
A
#
# COMPACT_ATOMS: atom_id res chain seq x y z
N MET A 1 -101.01 -12.34 1.49
CA MET A 1 -99.93 -12.43 0.49
C MET A 1 -99.11 -13.69 0.75
N LEU A 2 -99.28 -14.74 -0.06
CA LEU A 2 -98.45 -15.95 0.00
C LEU A 2 -97.20 -15.69 -0.85
N ILE A 3 -96.04 -15.60 -0.20
CA ILE A 3 -94.75 -15.51 -0.91
C ILE A 3 -94.38 -16.91 -1.39
N GLU A 4 -94.16 -17.07 -2.69
CA GLU A 4 -93.83 -18.35 -3.31
C GLU A 4 -92.50 -18.91 -2.76
N ARG A 5 -92.56 -20.15 -2.28
CA ARG A 5 -91.45 -20.91 -1.67
C ARG A 5 -90.17 -20.95 -2.53
N ASN A 6 -90.32 -20.84 -3.85
CA ASN A 6 -89.25 -20.86 -4.84
C ASN A 6 -88.46 -19.54 -4.89
N ALA A 7 -89.12 -18.39 -4.66
CA ALA A 7 -88.46 -17.09 -4.59
C ALA A 7 -87.57 -16.99 -3.34
N LEU A 8 -88.06 -17.49 -2.20
CA LEU A 8 -87.30 -17.53 -0.93
C LEU A 8 -86.06 -18.43 -1.02
N GLN A 9 -86.14 -19.59 -1.68
CA GLN A 9 -84.98 -20.47 -1.88
C GLN A 9 -83.88 -19.82 -2.74
N LYS A 10 -84.25 -19.10 -3.81
CA LYS A 10 -83.29 -18.37 -4.64
C LYS A 10 -82.59 -17.24 -3.89
N THR A 11 -83.31 -16.49 -3.06
CA THR A 11 -82.69 -15.43 -2.24
C THR A 11 -81.70 -16.00 -1.22
N LEU A 12 -82.03 -17.14 -0.61
CA LEU A 12 -81.14 -17.84 0.33
C LEU A 12 -79.89 -18.39 -0.36
N SER A 13 -80.01 -18.97 -1.55
CA SER A 13 -78.86 -19.47 -2.32
C SER A 13 -77.92 -18.34 -2.75
N PHE A 14 -78.49 -17.19 -3.17
CA PHE A 14 -77.70 -16.02 -3.56
C PHE A 14 -76.88 -15.46 -2.39
N ARG A 15 -77.50 -15.32 -1.21
CA ARG A 15 -76.78 -14.89 0.01
C ARG A 15 -75.67 -15.85 0.40
N ARG A 16 -75.90 -17.16 0.25
CA ARG A 16 -74.90 -18.18 0.58
C ARG A 16 -73.70 -18.11 -0.37
N LEU A 17 -73.95 -17.89 -1.66
CA LEU A 17 -72.90 -17.70 -2.66
C LEU A 17 -72.10 -16.42 -2.38
N GLU A 18 -72.79 -15.32 -2.05
CA GLU A 18 -72.13 -14.05 -1.70
C GLU A 18 -71.26 -14.19 -0.44
N GLN A 19 -71.76 -14.87 0.59
CA GLN A 19 -70.96 -15.17 1.79
C GLN A 19 -69.73 -16.01 1.45
N GLN A 20 -69.88 -17.07 0.65
CA GLN A 20 -68.75 -17.90 0.21
C GLN A 20 -67.73 -17.12 -0.62
N ALA A 21 -68.18 -16.27 -1.55
CA ALA A 21 -67.32 -15.40 -2.34
C ALA A 21 -66.54 -14.41 -1.46
N ARG A 22 -67.22 -13.78 -0.49
CA ARG A 22 -66.56 -12.91 0.51
C ARG A 22 -65.56 -13.67 1.38
N GLN A 23 -65.90 -14.88 1.81
CA GLN A 23 -65.00 -15.71 2.62
C GLN A 23 -63.73 -16.06 1.84
N ARG A 24 -63.89 -16.48 0.57
CA ARG A 24 -62.77 -16.80 -0.32
C ARG A 24 -61.92 -15.57 -0.63
N ALA A 25 -62.54 -14.43 -0.94
CA ALA A 25 -61.82 -13.19 -1.19
C ALA A 25 -60.99 -12.77 0.04
N LYS A 26 -61.56 -12.87 1.25
CA LYS A 26 -60.81 -12.61 2.50
C LYS A 26 -59.63 -13.56 2.67
N GLN A 27 -59.83 -14.84 2.40
CA GLN A 27 -58.76 -15.83 2.51
C GLN A 27 -57.64 -15.54 1.51
N LEU A 28 -57.99 -15.22 0.26
CA LEU A 28 -57.05 -14.92 -0.81
C LEU A 28 -56.22 -13.67 -0.51
N VAL A 29 -56.84 -12.63 0.06
CA VAL A 29 -56.12 -11.43 0.53
C VAL A 29 -55.16 -11.77 1.68
N LYS A 30 -55.60 -12.61 2.62
CA LYS A 30 -54.77 -13.02 3.76
C LYS A 30 -53.56 -13.85 3.32
N ASP A 31 -53.75 -14.75 2.37
CA ASP A 31 -52.68 -15.57 1.82
C ASP A 31 -51.69 -14.70 1.03
N ALA A 32 -52.19 -13.79 0.18
CA ALA A 32 -51.35 -12.84 -0.55
C ALA A 32 -50.54 -11.92 0.38
N GLN A 33 -51.12 -11.47 1.50
CA GLN A 33 -50.40 -10.69 2.50
C GLN A 33 -49.27 -11.50 3.15
N LYS A 34 -49.52 -12.77 3.46
CA LYS A 34 -48.51 -13.66 4.05
C LYS A 34 -47.36 -13.91 3.07
N ASP A 35 -47.67 -14.16 1.81
CA ASP A 35 -46.68 -14.37 0.76
C ASP A 35 -45.83 -13.11 0.53
N ALA A 36 -46.47 -11.94 0.50
CA ALA A 36 -45.77 -10.66 0.40
C ALA A 36 -44.82 -10.42 1.58
N GLN A 37 -45.22 -10.81 2.79
CA GLN A 37 -44.39 -10.68 3.99
C GLN A 37 -43.14 -11.57 3.91
N VAL A 38 -43.30 -12.83 3.48
CA VAL A 38 -42.16 -13.75 3.29
C VAL A 38 -41.20 -13.22 2.24
N LEU A 39 -41.73 -12.72 1.11
CA LEU A 39 -40.91 -12.15 0.04
C LEU A 39 -40.14 -10.91 0.53
N GLN A 40 -40.79 -10.05 1.31
CA GLN A 40 -40.16 -8.87 1.89
C GLN A 40 -39.03 -9.24 2.84
N GLU A 41 -39.25 -10.21 3.72
CA GLU A 41 -38.22 -10.69 4.67
C GLU A 41 -37.02 -11.29 3.93
N GLN A 42 -37.26 -12.08 2.88
CA GLN A 42 -36.21 -12.64 2.02
C GLN A 42 -35.42 -11.54 1.32
N ALA A 43 -36.09 -10.63 0.64
CA ALA A 43 -35.46 -9.51 -0.06
C ALA A 43 -34.64 -8.63 0.90
N CYS A 44 -35.13 -8.40 2.12
CA CYS A 44 -34.40 -7.65 3.14
C CYS A 44 -33.12 -8.39 3.57
N ARG A 45 -33.20 -9.70 3.81
CA ARG A 45 -32.04 -10.52 4.17
C ARG A 45 -31.00 -10.56 3.05
N GLU A 46 -31.43 -10.79 1.81
CA GLU A 46 -30.56 -10.82 0.64
C GLU A 46 -29.89 -9.45 0.42
N GLY A 47 -30.67 -8.37 0.49
CA GLY A 47 -30.14 -7.01 0.37
C GLY A 47 -29.12 -6.69 1.45
N PHE A 48 -29.35 -7.11 2.69
CA PHE A 48 -28.38 -6.94 3.78
C PHE A 48 -27.09 -7.74 3.53
N GLN A 49 -27.19 -9.00 3.13
CA GLN A 49 -26.02 -9.84 2.83
C GLN A 49 -25.20 -9.25 1.67
N GLN A 50 -25.87 -8.83 0.59
CA GLN A 50 -25.23 -8.21 -0.56
C GLN A 50 -24.55 -6.88 -0.18
N GLY A 51 -25.23 -6.05 0.60
CA GLY A 51 -24.69 -4.79 1.10
C GLY A 51 -23.46 -4.99 1.98
N MET A 52 -23.49 -6.00 2.86
CA MET A 52 -22.35 -6.36 3.72
C MET A 52 -21.15 -6.82 2.89
N LEU A 53 -21.37 -7.70 1.91
CA LEU A 53 -20.31 -8.15 0.99
C LEU A 53 -19.70 -6.98 0.22
N TYR A 54 -20.53 -6.08 -0.30
CA TYR A 54 -20.07 -4.89 -1.01
C TYR A 54 -19.23 -3.99 -0.11
N ALA A 55 -19.68 -3.72 1.12
CA ALA A 55 -18.94 -2.91 2.09
C ALA A 55 -17.59 -3.54 2.44
N LEU A 56 -17.54 -4.85 2.70
CA LEU A 56 -16.30 -5.58 2.97
C LEU A 56 -15.34 -5.52 1.78
N GLN A 57 -15.86 -5.64 0.56
CA GLN A 57 -15.05 -5.55 -0.65
C GLN A 57 -14.46 -4.15 -0.83
N GLN A 58 -15.23 -3.09 -0.56
CA GLN A 58 -14.72 -1.71 -0.60
C GLN A 58 -13.58 -1.49 0.40
N VAL A 59 -13.71 -2.00 1.63
CA VAL A 59 -12.65 -1.92 2.63
C VAL A 59 -11.40 -2.68 2.18
N ALA A 60 -11.56 -3.89 1.66
CA ALA A 60 -10.44 -4.70 1.18
C ALA A 60 -9.69 -4.02 0.02
N THR A 61 -10.43 -3.44 -0.94
CA THR A 61 -9.85 -2.66 -2.05
C THR A 61 -9.07 -1.46 -1.52
N TYR A 62 -9.69 -0.66 -0.64
CA TYR A 62 -9.04 0.52 -0.07
C TYR A 62 -7.73 0.19 0.66
N LEU A 63 -7.72 -0.88 1.46
CA LEU A 63 -6.51 -1.33 2.16
C LEU A 63 -5.42 -1.79 1.18
N SER A 64 -5.81 -2.50 0.12
CA SER A 64 -4.87 -2.96 -0.92
C SER A 64 -4.24 -1.80 -1.67
N ASP A 65 -5.06 -0.81 -2.09
CA ASP A 65 -4.60 0.40 -2.76
C ASP A 65 -3.66 1.22 -1.88
N SER A 66 -3.98 1.31 -0.58
CA SER A 66 -3.15 2.01 0.40
C SER A 66 -1.77 1.35 0.57
N ASN A 67 -1.72 0.02 0.60
CA ASN A 67 -0.46 -0.72 0.68
C ASN A 67 0.40 -0.57 -0.59
N LEU A 68 -0.24 -0.57 -1.77
CA LEU A 68 0.45 -0.30 -3.03
C LEU A 68 1.03 1.12 -3.05
N ALA A 69 0.26 2.10 -2.59
CA ALA A 69 0.72 3.49 -2.48
C ALA A 69 1.93 3.58 -1.52
N LEU A 70 1.84 2.99 -0.33
CA LEU A 70 2.94 2.99 0.64
C LEU A 70 4.23 2.41 0.04
N SER A 71 4.12 1.28 -0.65
CA SER A 71 5.26 0.61 -1.31
C SER A 71 5.85 1.44 -2.46
N CYS A 72 5.02 2.24 -3.13
CA CYS A 72 5.47 3.18 -4.16
C CYS A 72 6.25 4.33 -3.53
N TRP A 73 5.68 4.96 -2.50
CA TRP A 73 6.32 6.07 -1.78
C TRP A 73 7.63 5.66 -1.13
N GLN A 74 7.71 4.46 -0.54
CA GLN A 74 8.95 3.93 0.02
C GLN A 74 10.05 3.83 -1.03
N ARG A 75 9.75 3.27 -2.21
CA ARG A 75 10.71 3.19 -3.32
C ARG A 75 11.13 4.57 -3.83
N GLN A 76 10.19 5.51 -3.93
CA GLN A 76 10.49 6.87 -4.36
C GLN A 76 11.38 7.60 -3.35
N LEU A 77 11.11 7.45 -2.05
CA LEU A 77 11.94 8.00 -0.98
C LEU A 77 13.34 7.39 -0.98
N GLU A 78 13.46 6.07 -1.14
CA GLU A 78 14.75 5.41 -1.24
C GLU A 78 15.55 5.95 -2.43
N GLN A 79 14.92 6.07 -3.60
CA GLN A 79 15.57 6.59 -4.80
C GLN A 79 16.01 8.05 -4.61
N GLN A 80 15.14 8.91 -4.08
CA GLN A 80 15.47 10.31 -3.81
C GLN A 80 16.58 10.45 -2.76
N ALA A 81 16.57 9.63 -1.71
CA ALA A 81 17.63 9.61 -0.72
C ALA A 81 18.96 9.17 -1.35
N ARG A 82 18.96 8.13 -2.19
CA ARG A 82 20.15 7.69 -2.94
C ARG A 82 20.68 8.77 -3.88
N GLU A 83 19.81 9.46 -4.60
CA GLU A 83 20.20 10.57 -5.49
C GLU A 83 20.78 11.75 -4.69
N MET A 84 20.14 12.15 -3.60
CA MET A 84 20.59 13.24 -2.75
C MET A 84 21.94 12.92 -2.08
N LEU A 85 22.07 11.73 -1.50
CA LEU A 85 23.32 11.27 -0.89
C LEU A 85 24.42 11.09 -1.94
N GLY A 86 24.10 10.51 -3.10
CA GLY A 86 25.04 10.39 -4.22
C GLY A 86 25.55 11.74 -4.70
N ALA A 87 24.67 12.75 -4.81
CA ALA A 87 25.06 14.11 -5.17
C ALA A 87 25.96 14.76 -4.10
N SER A 88 25.70 14.49 -2.81
CA SER A 88 26.51 15.00 -1.70
C SER A 88 27.89 14.34 -1.63
N VAL A 89 27.99 13.02 -1.83
CA VAL A 89 29.27 12.28 -1.85
C VAL A 89 30.06 12.55 -3.15
N SER A 90 29.41 13.00 -4.22
CA SER A 90 30.10 13.46 -5.44
C SER A 90 30.85 14.78 -5.24
N HIS A 91 30.65 15.48 -4.12
CA HIS A 91 31.46 16.63 -3.75
C HIS A 91 32.74 16.18 -3.02
N PRO A 92 33.93 16.60 -3.50
CA PRO A 92 35.20 16.21 -2.89
C PRO A 92 35.28 16.61 -1.41
N GLU A 93 34.65 17.72 -1.06
CA GLU A 93 34.72 18.28 0.30
C GLU A 93 34.02 17.36 1.30
N THR A 94 32.94 16.69 0.89
CA THR A 94 32.28 15.66 1.69
C THR A 94 33.14 14.41 1.81
N LEU A 95 33.80 13.98 0.73
CA LEU A 95 34.72 12.83 0.74
C LEU A 95 35.91 13.07 1.67
N PHE A 96 36.49 14.27 1.68
CA PHE A 96 37.60 14.60 2.57
C PHE A 96 37.15 14.62 4.03
N LEU A 97 35.95 15.12 4.33
CA LEU A 97 35.42 15.13 5.69
C LEU A 97 35.20 13.71 6.22
N VAL A 98 34.58 12.84 5.42
CA VAL A 98 34.35 11.42 5.78
C VAL A 98 35.67 10.68 5.93
N LEU A 99 36.65 10.97 5.07
CA LEU A 99 37.98 10.40 5.17
C LEU A 99 38.71 10.87 6.44
N ASP A 100 38.65 12.15 6.78
CA ASP A 100 39.27 12.69 7.99
C ASP A 100 38.65 12.07 9.25
N GLU A 101 37.32 11.94 9.29
CA GLU A 101 36.61 11.25 10.38
C GLU A 101 37.03 9.77 10.48
N TRP A 102 37.14 9.06 9.35
CA TRP A 102 37.59 7.67 9.33
C TRP A 102 39.05 7.52 9.77
N LEU A 103 39.96 8.39 9.30
CA LEU A 103 41.36 8.41 9.70
C LEU A 103 41.53 8.74 11.19
N SER A 104 40.71 9.63 11.74
CA SER A 104 40.73 9.97 13.17
C SER A 104 40.34 8.79 14.08
N GLY A 105 39.59 7.82 13.54
CA GLY A 105 39.19 6.60 14.25
C GLY A 105 40.23 5.48 14.18
N LEU A 106 41.25 5.59 13.32
CA LEU A 106 42.29 4.57 13.17
C LEU A 106 43.41 4.80 14.20
N SER A 107 43.76 3.75 14.96
CA SER A 107 44.88 3.80 15.91
C SER A 107 46.19 3.99 15.17
N ALA A 108 46.79 5.18 15.30
CA ALA A 108 48.02 5.58 14.64
C ALA A 108 49.22 4.68 14.99
N ALA A 109 49.48 3.67 14.17
CA ALA A 109 50.73 2.91 14.17
C ALA A 109 51.05 2.44 12.73
N ASP A 110 51.84 3.21 12.00
CA ASP A 110 52.55 2.83 10.75
C ASP A 110 51.74 2.21 9.59
N MET A 111 50.43 2.43 9.51
CA MET A 111 49.63 1.86 8.42
C MET A 111 49.62 2.78 7.18
N SER A 112 50.00 2.24 6.03
CA SER A 112 49.84 2.92 4.73
C SER A 112 48.38 2.86 4.29
N VAL A 113 47.83 4.01 3.95
CA VAL A 113 46.45 4.15 3.51
C VAL A 113 46.42 4.07 1.99
N ASN A 114 45.74 3.08 1.43
CA ASN A 114 45.52 2.96 0.00
C ASN A 114 44.11 3.43 -0.32
N ILE A 115 44.00 4.42 -1.21
CA ILE A 115 42.74 4.99 -1.67
C ILE A 115 42.58 4.63 -3.14
N ALA A 116 41.56 3.86 -3.50
CA ALA A 116 41.21 3.59 -4.88
C ALA A 116 40.02 4.47 -5.29
N LEU A 117 40.24 5.35 -6.26
CA LEU A 117 39.22 6.26 -6.77
C LEU A 117 38.64 5.76 -8.10
N PRO A 118 37.36 6.06 -8.39
CA PRO A 118 36.80 5.92 -9.73
C PRO A 118 37.65 6.65 -10.78
N GLU A 119 37.82 6.06 -11.97
CA GLU A 119 38.56 6.71 -13.06
C GLU A 119 37.98 8.07 -13.46
N ALA A 120 36.67 8.27 -13.27
CA ALA A 120 35.99 9.54 -13.49
C ALA A 120 36.59 10.71 -12.67
N MET A 121 37.30 10.41 -11.57
CA MET A 121 37.92 11.41 -10.70
C MET A 121 39.37 11.74 -11.07
N LYS A 122 39.98 11.08 -12.08
CA LYS A 122 41.37 11.34 -12.51
C LYS A 122 41.63 12.81 -12.87
N GLY A 123 40.64 13.50 -13.45
CA GLY A 123 40.74 14.92 -13.81
C GLY A 123 40.94 15.87 -12.62
N ARG A 124 40.75 15.38 -11.38
CA ARG A 124 40.87 16.15 -10.14
C ARG A 124 41.98 15.63 -9.23
N HIS A 125 42.88 14.80 -9.75
CA HIS A 125 43.93 14.14 -8.98
C HIS A 125 44.77 15.11 -8.14
N ALA A 126 45.17 16.24 -8.71
CA ALA A 126 46.00 17.24 -8.03
C ALA A 126 45.29 17.87 -6.83
N ASP A 127 43.99 18.16 -6.95
CA ASP A 127 43.17 18.69 -5.85
C ASP A 127 43.08 17.69 -4.71
N VAL A 128 42.96 16.40 -5.05
CA VAL A 128 42.89 15.30 -4.08
C VAL A 128 44.22 15.11 -3.36
N VAL A 129 45.33 15.03 -4.08
CA VAL A 129 46.67 14.88 -3.50
C VAL A 129 47.03 16.05 -2.59
N SER A 130 46.73 17.29 -3.00
CA SER A 130 47.08 18.49 -2.23
C SER A 130 46.35 18.58 -0.89
N ARG A 131 45.10 18.12 -0.80
CA ARG A 131 44.35 18.08 0.45
C ARG A 131 44.80 16.96 1.37
N LEU A 132 45.11 15.79 0.83
CA LEU A 132 45.57 14.63 1.61
C LEU A 132 46.99 14.80 2.17
N ALA A 133 47.84 15.55 1.47
CA ALA A 133 49.18 15.86 1.93
C ALA A 133 49.22 16.83 3.13
N GLY A 134 48.08 17.44 3.49
CA GLY A 134 48.01 18.54 4.46
C GLY A 134 48.05 18.14 5.94
N GLU A 135 47.57 16.95 6.31
CA GLU A 135 47.29 16.65 7.73
C GLU A 135 47.86 15.33 8.27
N ASN A 136 48.29 14.39 7.41
CA ASN A 136 48.99 13.19 7.85
C ASN A 136 50.09 12.82 6.86
N GLY A 137 51.36 13.04 7.24
CA GLY A 137 52.55 12.64 6.49
C GLY A 137 52.80 11.13 6.42
N GLY A 138 51.74 10.32 6.45
CA GLY A 138 51.79 8.88 6.20
C GLY A 138 51.79 8.58 4.70
N MET A 139 52.33 7.43 4.29
CA MET A 139 52.35 6.98 2.89
C MET A 139 50.92 6.70 2.40
N VAL A 140 50.27 7.74 1.87
CA VAL A 140 48.99 7.62 1.16
C VAL A 140 49.26 7.21 -0.29
N HIS A 141 48.74 6.06 -0.68
CA HIS A 141 48.83 5.56 -2.05
C HIS A 141 47.48 5.73 -2.75
N ILE A 142 47.44 6.49 -3.84
CA ILE A 142 46.22 6.72 -4.61
C ILE A 142 46.26 5.88 -5.89
N GLY A 143 45.31 4.96 -6.01
CA GLY A 143 45.05 4.17 -7.21
C GLY A 143 43.73 4.56 -7.88
N TYR A 144 43.52 4.07 -9.11
CA TYR A 144 42.27 4.27 -9.84
C TYR A 144 41.70 2.95 -10.33
N HIS A 145 40.37 2.84 -10.35
CA HIS A 145 39.66 1.64 -10.83
C HIS A 145 38.42 2.03 -11.63
N PRO A 146 37.93 1.15 -12.53
CA PRO A 146 36.81 1.44 -13.44
C PRO A 146 35.43 1.44 -12.77
N GLY A 147 35.35 1.28 -11.45
CA GLY A 147 34.10 1.28 -10.70
C GLY A 147 33.60 2.68 -10.36
N THR A 148 32.49 2.77 -9.63
CA THR A 148 31.86 4.04 -9.22
C THR A 148 32.11 4.43 -7.77
N ASN A 149 32.60 3.49 -6.96
CA ASN A 149 32.72 3.65 -5.51
C ASN A 149 34.14 4.07 -5.14
N VAL A 150 34.33 4.72 -4.00
CA VAL A 150 35.66 5.09 -3.50
C VAL A 150 36.06 4.07 -2.44
N ILE A 151 37.19 3.40 -2.62
CA ILE A 151 37.62 2.34 -1.71
C ILE A 151 38.78 2.85 -0.86
N PHE A 152 38.62 2.81 0.46
CA PHE A 152 39.68 3.09 1.42
C PHE A 152 40.19 1.79 2.03
N ARG A 153 41.51 1.60 2.08
CA ARG A 153 42.15 0.43 2.68
C ARG A 153 43.26 0.85 3.63
N CYS A 154 43.18 0.41 4.88
CA CYS A 154 44.21 0.59 5.89
C CYS A 154 44.53 -0.78 6.50
N GLY A 155 45.64 -1.40 6.08
CA GLY A 155 45.97 -2.78 6.45
C GLY A 155 44.88 -3.79 6.06
N GLU A 156 44.22 -4.39 7.05
CA GLU A 156 43.11 -5.35 6.85
C GLU A 156 41.73 -4.68 6.82
N GLU A 157 41.62 -3.39 7.19
CA GLU A 157 40.34 -2.66 7.19
C GLU A 157 40.02 -2.08 5.81
N ILE A 158 38.76 -2.22 5.41
CA ILE A 158 38.23 -1.76 4.11
C ILE A 158 36.94 -0.97 4.36
N ALA A 159 36.84 0.22 3.76
CA ALA A 159 35.61 1.01 3.65
C ALA A 159 35.32 1.33 2.17
N GLU A 160 34.05 1.34 1.78
CA GLU A 160 33.54 1.60 0.41
C GLU A 160 32.40 2.61 0.42
#